data_AF-A0A8J3VGF8-F1
#
_entry.id   AF-A0A8J3VGF8-F1
#
_cell.length_a   1.000
_cell.length_b   1.000
_cell.length_c   1.000
_cell.angle_alpha   90.00
_cell.angle_beta   90.00
_cell.angle_gamma   90.00
#
_symmetry.space_group_name_H-M   'P 1'
#
loop_
_entity.id
_entity.type
_entity.pdbx_description
1 polymer ?
#
loop_
_entity_poly.entity_id
_entity_poly.type
_entity_poly.pdbx_seq_one_letter_code
_entity_poly.pdbx_strand_id
1 'polypeptide(L)'
;MAAVFLGSGAALLVYILAGLSLRWTFLALVVGGVTVATVVIRRLPAARRAKITRRIVIGAIAGFVATLAYDAARLALVEFAGLKLKPFEAWRLFGLALAETEQTSTATFVLGTAFHVCNGIAFGVAFTVAFGRKGIWAGIVWALVLETFMVSVYPGWLGLKALDEFLSVSITGHLVYGSVLGWLAKSLLGSSRWGEDDRNPSSATWQRSSVESG
;
A
#
# COMPACT_ATOMS: atom_id res chain seq x y z
N MET A 1 -6.31 -10.43 9.07
CA MET A 1 -6.54 -10.21 7.62
C MET A 1 -5.67 -9.11 7.05
N ALA A 2 -5.70 -7.86 7.54
CA ALA A 2 -4.88 -6.77 6.96
C ALA A 2 -3.38 -7.10 6.83
N ALA A 3 -2.79 -7.77 7.82
CA ALA A 3 -1.37 -8.12 7.84
C ALA A 3 -0.88 -8.96 6.63
N VAL A 4 -1.75 -9.77 6.01
CA VAL A 4 -1.35 -10.59 4.84
C VAL A 4 -0.98 -9.73 3.63
N PHE A 5 -1.45 -8.48 3.60
CA PHE A 5 -1.13 -7.50 2.55
C PHE A 5 0.15 -6.71 2.86
N LEU A 6 0.84 -6.98 3.98
CA LEU A 6 2.13 -6.37 4.30
C LEU A 6 3.32 -7.20 3.79
N GLY A 7 3.07 -8.30 3.08
CA GLY A 7 4.09 -9.26 2.67
C GLY A 7 5.22 -8.65 1.82
N SER A 8 4.90 -7.67 0.98
CA SER A 8 5.90 -6.98 0.15
C SER A 8 6.84 -6.08 0.96
N GLY A 9 6.31 -5.34 1.93
CA GLY A 9 7.12 -4.54 2.86
C GLY A 9 7.94 -5.42 3.81
N ALA A 10 7.33 -6.49 4.31
CA ALA A 10 8.01 -7.47 5.16
C ALA A 10 9.16 -8.17 4.41
N ALA A 11 8.96 -8.56 3.14
CA ALA A 11 10.02 -9.14 2.32
C ALA A 11 11.20 -8.18 2.15
N LEU A 12 10.92 -6.90 1.96
CA LEU A 12 11.96 -5.87 1.84
C LEU A 12 12.74 -5.69 3.15
N LEU A 13 12.06 -5.66 4.30
CA LEU A 13 12.74 -5.60 5.60
C LEU A 13 13.62 -6.83 5.83
N VAL A 14 13.14 -8.02 5.50
CA VAL A 14 13.92 -9.27 5.60
C VAL A 14 15.15 -9.22 4.70
N TYR A 15 15.01 -8.74 3.46
CA TYR A 15 16.15 -8.57 2.56
C TYR A 15 17.20 -7.62 3.14
N ILE A 16 16.79 -6.44 3.62
CA ILE A 16 17.74 -5.44 4.11
C ILE A 16 18.39 -5.86 5.43
N LEU A 17 17.62 -6.43 6.37
CA LEU A 17 18.10 -6.73 7.73
C LEU A 17 18.80 -8.09 7.83
N ALA A 18 18.40 -9.07 7.03
CA ALA A 18 18.91 -10.45 7.12
C ALA A 18 19.70 -10.88 5.87
N GLY A 19 19.75 -10.06 4.81
CA GLY A 19 20.46 -10.38 3.57
C GLY A 19 19.83 -11.52 2.77
N LEU A 20 18.60 -11.95 3.10
CA LEU A 20 17.92 -13.03 2.39
C LEU A 20 17.36 -12.53 1.05
N SER A 21 17.31 -13.39 0.03
CA SER A 21 16.81 -13.03 -1.31
C SER A 21 15.43 -12.35 -1.24
N LEU A 22 15.36 -11.12 -1.78
CA LEU A 22 14.10 -10.37 -1.88
C LEU A 22 13.10 -11.14 -2.76
N ARG A 23 13.56 -11.73 -3.88
CA ARG A 23 12.71 -12.48 -4.81
C ARG A 23 11.98 -13.62 -4.12
N TRP A 24 12.73 -14.51 -3.46
CA TRP A 24 12.14 -15.70 -2.85
C TRP A 24 11.31 -15.36 -1.61
N THR A 25 11.77 -14.40 -0.80
CA THR A 25 11.01 -13.94 0.37
C THR A 25 9.69 -13.29 -0.06
N PHE A 26 9.72 -12.42 -1.08
CA PHE A 26 8.53 -11.79 -1.64
C PHE A 26 7.55 -12.82 -2.18
N LEU A 27 8.01 -13.76 -3.00
CA LEU A 27 7.15 -14.83 -3.55
C LEU A 27 6.53 -15.68 -2.44
N ALA A 28 7.33 -16.11 -1.45
CA ALA A 28 6.84 -16.92 -0.34
C ALA A 28 5.75 -16.18 0.47
N LEU A 29 6.00 -14.90 0.82
CA LEU A 29 5.06 -14.11 1.61
C LEU A 29 3.80 -13.74 0.83
N VAL A 30 3.90 -13.42 -0.47
CA VAL A 30 2.73 -13.13 -1.31
C VAL A 30 1.89 -14.40 -1.51
N VAL A 31 2.50 -15.52 -1.88
CA VAL A 31 1.77 -16.79 -2.06
C VAL A 31 1.13 -17.23 -0.75
N GLY A 32 1.88 -17.23 0.35
CA GLY A 32 1.35 -17.56 1.67
C GLY A 32 0.22 -16.62 2.09
N GLY A 33 0.40 -15.31 1.90
CA GLY A 33 -0.59 -14.28 2.21
C GLY A 33 -1.88 -14.43 1.40
N VAL A 34 -1.78 -14.67 0.09
CA VAL A 34 -2.92 -14.91 -0.80
C VAL A 34 -3.65 -16.21 -0.43
N THR A 35 -2.92 -17.29 -0.12
CA THR A 35 -3.52 -18.56 0.32
C THR A 35 -4.29 -18.36 1.63
N VAL A 36 -3.67 -17.75 2.64
CA VAL A 36 -4.34 -17.45 3.91
C VAL A 36 -5.57 -16.55 3.69
N ALA A 37 -5.41 -15.48 2.89
CA ALA A 37 -6.51 -14.57 2.62
C ALA A 37 -7.69 -15.29 1.96
N THR A 38 -7.41 -16.12 0.95
CA THR A 38 -8.41 -16.90 0.21
C THR A 38 -9.14 -17.87 1.13
N VAL A 39 -8.41 -18.65 1.92
CA VAL A 39 -9.00 -19.62 2.85
C VAL A 39 -9.90 -18.92 3.87
N VAL A 40 -9.42 -17.82 4.47
CA VAL A 40 -10.20 -17.07 5.46
C VAL A 40 -11.45 -16.46 4.80
N ILE A 41 -11.32 -15.80 3.65
CA ILE A 41 -12.44 -15.16 2.95
C ILE A 41 -13.50 -16.19 2.53
N ARG A 42 -13.09 -17.38 2.08
CA ARG A 42 -14.02 -18.47 1.71
C ARG A 42 -14.82 -19.02 2.89
N ARG A 43 -14.27 -18.96 4.10
CA ARG A 43 -14.95 -19.41 5.34
C ARG A 43 -15.89 -18.36 5.94
N LEU A 44 -15.92 -17.14 5.41
CA LEU A 44 -16.79 -16.08 5.92
C LEU A 44 -18.22 -16.19 5.37
N PRO A 45 -19.24 -15.82 6.16
CA PRO A 45 -20.60 -15.62 5.67
C PRO A 45 -20.62 -14.63 4.49
N ALA A 46 -21.56 -14.82 3.56
CA ALA A 46 -21.64 -14.05 2.31
C ALA A 46 -21.56 -12.52 2.51
N ALA A 47 -22.27 -11.99 3.52
CA ALA A 47 -22.25 -10.56 3.85
C ALA A 47 -20.86 -10.07 4.28
N ARG A 48 -20.15 -10.82 5.15
CA ARG A 48 -18.79 -10.46 5.59
C ARG A 48 -17.79 -10.59 4.46
N ARG A 49 -17.94 -11.61 3.61
CA ARG A 49 -17.13 -11.81 2.40
C ARG A 49 -17.26 -10.61 1.46
N ALA A 50 -18.48 -10.20 1.14
CA ALA A 50 -18.73 -9.03 0.29
C ALA A 50 -18.07 -7.76 0.86
N LYS A 51 -18.21 -7.53 2.17
CA LYS A 51 -17.58 -6.39 2.85
C LYS A 51 -16.05 -6.40 2.76
N ILE A 52 -15.41 -7.55 2.96
CA ILE A 52 -13.94 -7.65 2.86
C ILE A 52 -13.47 -7.49 1.41
N THR A 53 -14.12 -8.16 0.45
CA THR A 53 -13.78 -8.02 -0.97
C THR A 53 -13.88 -6.58 -1.43
N ARG A 54 -14.95 -5.87 -1.03
CA ARG A 54 -15.12 -4.44 -1.29
C ARG A 54 -13.98 -3.60 -0.72
N ARG A 55 -13.56 -3.86 0.52
CA ARG A 55 -12.41 -3.16 1.14
C ARG A 55 -11.10 -3.45 0.42
N ILE A 56 -10.90 -4.68 -0.09
CA ILE A 56 -9.71 -5.04 -0.86
C ILE A 56 -9.68 -4.25 -2.18
N VAL A 57 -10.79 -4.25 -2.94
CA VAL A 57 -10.87 -3.52 -4.22
C VAL A 57 -10.68 -2.01 -4.01
N ILE A 58 -11.40 -1.41 -3.06
CA ILE A 58 -11.26 0.03 -2.78
C ILE A 58 -9.86 0.36 -2.27
N GLY A 59 -9.29 -0.49 -1.41
CA GLY A 59 -7.94 -0.29 -0.91
C GLY A 59 -6.88 -0.39 -1.99
N ALA A 60 -7.08 -1.25 -2.99
CA ALA A 60 -6.17 -1.36 -4.13
C ALA A 60 -6.22 -0.10 -5.00
N ILE A 61 -7.42 0.41 -5.30
CA ILE A 61 -7.61 1.66 -6.06
C ILE A 61 -7.02 2.85 -5.29
N ALA A 62 -7.38 3.00 -4.02
CA ALA A 62 -6.91 4.11 -3.18
C ALA A 62 -5.39 4.06 -2.97
N GLY A 63 -4.83 2.86 -2.76
CA GLY A 63 -3.39 2.64 -2.65
C GLY A 63 -2.64 2.99 -3.93
N PHE A 64 -3.15 2.59 -5.09
CA PHE A 64 -2.56 2.95 -6.38
C PHE A 64 -2.53 4.47 -6.58
N VAL A 65 -3.68 5.15 -6.41
CA VAL A 65 -3.76 6.61 -6.58
C VAL A 65 -2.90 7.35 -5.55
N ALA A 66 -2.88 6.90 -4.29
CA ALA A 66 -2.02 7.47 -3.27
C ALA A 66 -0.52 7.29 -3.60
N THR A 67 -0.14 6.18 -4.22
CA THR A 67 1.24 5.94 -4.68
C THR A 67 1.64 6.92 -5.78
N LEU A 68 0.76 7.16 -6.76
CA LEU A 68 1.03 8.17 -7.80
C LEU A 68 1.15 9.57 -7.20
N ALA A 69 0.28 9.93 -6.25
CA ALA A 69 0.34 11.23 -5.57
C ALA A 69 1.61 11.39 -4.71
N TYR A 70 2.02 10.32 -4.03
CA TYR A 70 3.29 10.25 -3.30
C TYR A 70 4.48 10.54 -4.20
N ASP A 71 4.54 9.88 -5.36
CA ASP A 71 5.66 10.04 -6.31
C ASP A 71 5.67 11.42 -6.95
N ALA A 72 4.50 11.94 -7.33
CA ALA A 72 4.37 13.28 -7.87
C ALA A 72 4.80 14.36 -6.86
N ALA A 73 4.43 14.21 -5.58
CA ALA A 73 4.82 15.14 -4.54
C ALA A 73 6.35 15.13 -4.30
N ARG A 74 6.97 13.94 -4.34
CA ARG A 74 8.42 13.81 -4.20
C ARG A 74 9.17 14.43 -5.38
N LEU A 75 8.70 14.18 -6.59
CA LEU A 75 9.27 14.79 -7.80
C LEU A 75 9.16 16.31 -7.75
N ALA A 76 7.97 16.83 -7.47
CA ALA A 76 7.72 18.26 -7.35
C ALA A 76 8.62 18.90 -6.29
N LEU A 77 8.77 18.28 -5.11
CA LEU A 77 9.62 18.85 -4.06
C LEU A 77 11.09 18.91 -4.47
N VAL A 78 11.60 17.84 -5.10
CA VAL A 78 12.99 17.82 -5.60
C VAL A 78 13.22 18.88 -6.67
N GLU A 79 12.30 19.01 -7.63
CA GLU A 79 12.40 19.98 -8.71
C GLU A 79 12.29 21.43 -8.20
N PHE A 80 11.30 21.73 -7.36
CA PHE A 80 11.07 23.10 -6.87
C PHE A 80 12.11 23.56 -5.84
N ALA A 81 12.62 22.65 -5.00
CA ALA A 81 13.62 22.99 -3.99
C ALA A 81 15.08 22.82 -4.49
N GLY A 82 15.28 22.40 -5.75
CA GLY A 82 16.61 22.23 -6.33
C GLY A 82 17.46 21.17 -5.63
N LEU A 83 16.84 20.14 -5.06
CA LEU A 83 17.52 19.10 -4.29
C LEU A 83 18.33 18.19 -5.20
N LYS A 84 19.44 17.63 -4.70
CA LYS A 84 20.29 16.70 -5.46
C LYS A 84 19.86 15.25 -5.29
N LEU A 85 18.91 14.99 -4.38
CA LEU A 85 18.33 13.69 -4.15
C LEU A 85 17.71 13.12 -5.44
N LYS A 86 18.00 11.85 -5.74
CA LYS A 86 17.33 11.10 -6.80
C LYS A 86 16.08 10.41 -6.24
N PRO A 87 14.86 10.94 -6.44
CA PRO A 87 13.67 10.44 -5.75
C PRO A 87 13.32 8.98 -6.13
N PHE A 88 13.77 8.50 -7.29
CA PHE A 88 13.42 7.18 -7.81
C PHE A 88 14.56 6.16 -7.73
N GLU A 89 15.67 6.47 -7.04
CA GLU A 89 16.81 5.56 -6.90
C GLU A 89 16.42 4.24 -6.21
N ALA A 90 15.53 4.32 -5.21
CA ALA A 90 15.01 3.15 -4.51
C ALA A 90 14.34 2.14 -5.45
N TRP A 91 13.66 2.60 -6.50
CA TRP A 91 13.00 1.72 -7.47
C TRP A 91 14.03 0.88 -8.21
N ARG A 92 15.11 1.50 -8.69
CA ARG A 92 16.19 0.79 -9.36
C ARG A 92 16.76 -0.30 -8.45
N LEU A 93 16.98 0.01 -7.17
CA LEU A 93 17.54 -0.93 -6.19
C LEU A 93 16.59 -2.09 -5.87
N PHE A 94 15.27 -1.86 -5.79
CA PHE A 94 14.31 -2.97 -5.71
C PHE A 94 14.41 -3.89 -6.92
N GLY A 95 14.58 -3.30 -8.10
CA GLY A 95 14.77 -4.01 -9.36
C GLY A 95 15.99 -4.91 -9.36
N LEU A 96 17.14 -4.36 -8.96
CA LEU A 96 18.39 -5.12 -8.81
C LEU A 96 18.26 -6.26 -7.78
N ALA A 97 17.67 -5.97 -6.61
CA ALA A 97 17.47 -6.95 -5.56
C ALA A 97 16.51 -8.08 -5.99
N LEU A 98 15.45 -7.76 -6.72
CA LEU A 98 14.53 -8.77 -7.28
C LEU A 98 15.15 -9.55 -8.43
N ALA A 99 15.98 -8.92 -9.25
CA ALA A 99 16.69 -9.56 -10.36
C ALA A 99 17.97 -10.30 -9.92
N GLU A 100 18.38 -10.15 -8.66
CA GLU A 100 19.60 -10.74 -8.09
C GLU A 100 20.82 -10.45 -8.98
N THR A 101 20.94 -9.19 -9.39
CA THR A 101 21.98 -8.71 -10.30
C THR A 101 22.43 -7.32 -9.90
N GLU A 102 23.68 -7.00 -10.21
CA GLU A 102 24.25 -5.65 -10.08
C GLU A 102 24.12 -4.83 -11.38
N GLN A 103 23.73 -5.49 -12.48
CA GLN A 103 23.66 -4.85 -13.78
C GLN A 103 22.37 -4.04 -13.93
N THR A 104 22.53 -2.74 -14.13
CA THR A 104 21.39 -1.85 -14.38
C THR A 104 20.91 -2.02 -15.83
N SER A 105 19.61 -2.23 -15.99
CA SER A 105 18.93 -2.31 -17.27
C SER A 105 17.50 -1.77 -17.19
N THR A 106 16.88 -1.47 -18.33
CA THR A 106 15.46 -1.10 -18.39
C THR A 106 14.56 -2.15 -17.71
N ALA A 107 14.87 -3.44 -17.88
CA ALA A 107 14.13 -4.52 -17.24
C ALA A 107 14.19 -4.45 -15.71
N THR A 108 15.38 -4.21 -15.13
CA THR A 108 15.51 -4.04 -13.68
C THR A 108 14.75 -2.82 -13.16
N PHE A 109 14.77 -1.70 -13.89
CA PHE A 109 14.00 -0.51 -13.51
C PHE A 109 12.48 -0.77 -13.55
N VAL A 110 11.99 -1.43 -14.59
CA VAL A 110 10.57 -1.83 -14.69
C VAL A 110 10.19 -2.78 -13.55
N LEU A 111 11.02 -3.77 -13.24
CA LEU A 111 10.78 -4.72 -12.16
C LEU A 111 10.69 -4.03 -10.79
N GLY A 112 11.61 -3.10 -10.53
CA GLY A 112 11.62 -2.32 -9.32
C GLY A 112 10.45 -1.34 -9.20
N THR A 113 10.05 -0.73 -10.31
CA THR A 113 8.85 0.12 -10.39
C THR A 113 7.59 -0.69 -10.12
N ALA A 114 7.47 -1.88 -10.70
CA ALA A 114 6.35 -2.78 -10.46
C ALA A 114 6.27 -3.20 -8.98
N PHE A 115 7.41 -3.47 -8.34
CA PHE A 115 7.47 -3.77 -6.92
C PHE A 115 7.06 -2.58 -6.05
N HIS A 116 7.52 -1.36 -6.36
CA HIS A 116 7.12 -0.13 -5.66
C HIS A 116 5.60 0.10 -5.73
N VAL A 117 5.02 0.00 -6.92
CA VAL A 117 3.57 0.11 -7.11
C VAL A 117 2.82 -1.00 -6.37
N CYS A 118 3.31 -2.23 -6.42
CA CYS A 118 2.73 -3.36 -5.69
C CYS A 118 2.73 -3.09 -4.17
N ASN A 119 3.85 -2.58 -3.63
CA ASN A 119 3.96 -2.19 -2.22
C ASN A 119 2.91 -1.14 -1.85
N GLY A 120 2.82 -0.06 -2.62
CA GLY A 120 1.88 1.02 -2.37
C GLY A 120 0.41 0.58 -2.43
N ILE A 121 0.06 -0.31 -3.37
CA ILE A 121 -1.27 -0.95 -3.44
C ILE A 121 -1.51 -1.81 -2.21
N ALA A 122 -0.57 -2.68 -1.84
CA ALA A 122 -0.72 -3.63 -0.75
C ALA A 122 -0.88 -2.92 0.60
N PHE A 123 -0.14 -1.83 0.84
CA PHE A 123 -0.35 -0.94 1.99
C PHE A 123 -1.72 -0.27 1.99
N GLY A 124 -2.22 0.17 0.84
CA GLY A 124 -3.56 0.73 0.70
C GLY A 124 -4.67 -0.29 1.01
N VAL A 125 -4.48 -1.53 0.58
CA VAL A 125 -5.37 -2.65 0.93
C VAL A 125 -5.32 -2.95 2.43
N ALA A 126 -4.12 -3.07 3.01
CA ALA A 126 -3.94 -3.31 4.44
C ALA A 126 -4.65 -2.23 5.28
N PHE A 127 -4.43 -0.96 4.95
CA PHE A 127 -5.10 0.18 5.57
C PHE A 127 -6.62 0.08 5.46
N THR A 128 -7.15 -0.13 4.26
CA THR A 128 -8.61 -0.10 4.02
C THR A 128 -9.30 -1.30 4.69
N VAL A 129 -8.65 -2.46 4.74
CA VAL A 129 -9.15 -3.64 5.46
C VAL A 129 -9.17 -3.38 6.97
N ALA A 130 -8.09 -2.81 7.54
CA ALA A 130 -7.95 -2.57 8.97
C ALA A 130 -8.84 -1.43 9.48
N PHE A 131 -8.77 -0.27 8.82
CA PHE A 131 -9.34 0.99 9.31
C PHE A 131 -10.64 1.38 8.59
N GLY A 132 -10.89 0.90 7.38
CA GLY A 132 -12.09 1.23 6.61
C GLY A 132 -12.24 2.74 6.40
N ARG A 133 -13.22 3.36 7.08
CA ARG A 133 -13.66 4.75 6.84
C ARG A 133 -13.10 5.79 7.80
N LYS A 134 -12.00 5.49 8.50
CA LYS A 134 -11.44 6.37 9.55
C LYS A 134 -10.89 7.71 9.01
N GLY A 135 -10.67 7.83 7.70
CA GLY A 135 -10.39 9.12 7.04
C GLY A 135 -8.91 9.51 7.02
N ILE A 136 -8.66 10.78 6.67
CA ILE A 136 -7.33 11.36 6.39
C ILE A 136 -6.35 11.13 7.55
N TRP A 137 -6.73 11.46 8.80
CA TRP A 137 -5.83 11.33 9.95
C TRP A 137 -5.34 9.90 10.18
N ALA A 138 -6.22 8.90 10.02
CA ALA A 138 -5.81 7.51 10.11
C ALA A 138 -4.84 7.13 8.99
N GLY A 139 -5.07 7.64 7.78
CA GLY A 139 -4.16 7.45 6.64
C GLY A 139 -2.79 8.10 6.85
N ILE A 140 -2.75 9.30 7.42
CA ILE A 140 -1.50 9.98 7.79
C ILE A 140 -0.73 9.19 8.83
N VAL A 141 -1.38 8.81 9.95
CA VAL A 141 -0.72 8.00 11.00
C VAL A 141 -0.20 6.69 10.44
N TRP A 142 -0.99 6.02 9.59
CA TRP A 142 -0.56 4.81 8.89
C TRP A 142 0.68 5.05 8.04
N ALA A 143 0.71 6.11 7.23
CA ALA A 143 1.84 6.44 6.38
C ALA A 143 3.09 6.83 7.18
N LEU A 144 2.94 7.50 8.33
CA LEU A 144 4.05 7.83 9.22
C LEU A 144 4.64 6.60 9.92
N VAL A 145 3.82 5.59 10.21
CA VAL A 145 4.32 4.29 10.68
C VAL A 145 5.19 3.63 9.60
N LEU A 146 4.73 3.63 8.34
CA LEU A 146 5.53 3.11 7.21
C LEU A 146 6.82 3.91 7.02
N GLU A 147 6.75 5.24 7.11
CA GLU A 147 7.91 6.13 7.06
C GLU A 147 8.92 5.80 8.15
N THR A 148 8.47 5.48 9.36
CA THR A 148 9.36 5.11 10.47
C THR A 148 10.18 3.86 10.11
N PHE A 149 9.56 2.84 9.52
CA PHE A 149 10.28 1.66 9.04
C PHE A 149 11.25 2.02 7.92
N MET A 150 10.83 2.87 6.98
CA MET A 150 11.66 3.29 5.86
C MET A 150 12.89 4.06 6.34
N VAL A 151 12.72 5.10 7.15
CA VAL A 151 13.78 5.96 7.67
C VAL A 151 14.75 5.20 8.58
N SER A 152 14.27 4.19 9.30
CA SER A 152 15.14 3.37 10.18
C SER A 152 16.09 2.46 9.40
N VAL A 153 15.78 2.15 8.14
CA VAL A 153 16.44 1.07 7.39
C VAL A 153 17.09 1.57 6.09
N TYR A 154 16.42 2.46 5.36
CA TYR A 154 16.84 2.88 4.03
C TYR A 154 18.10 3.74 4.03
N PRO A 155 18.34 4.72 4.93
CA PRO A 155 19.54 5.54 4.85
C PRO A 155 20.83 4.73 4.86
N GLY A 156 20.91 3.70 5.71
CA GLY A 156 22.04 2.78 5.76
C GLY A 156 22.13 1.90 4.50
N TRP A 157 21.01 1.33 4.07
CA TRP A 157 20.95 0.47 2.88
C TRP A 157 21.26 1.21 1.57
N LEU A 158 20.81 2.45 1.44
CA LEU A 158 20.99 3.31 0.27
C LEU A 158 22.35 4.04 0.29
N GLY A 159 23.11 3.98 1.39
CA GLY A 159 24.37 4.71 1.56
C GLY A 159 24.20 6.23 1.46
N LEU A 160 23.08 6.77 1.98
CA LEU A 160 22.75 8.18 1.80
C LEU A 160 23.67 9.09 2.62
N LYS A 161 24.25 10.09 1.95
CA LYS A 161 25.05 11.15 2.58
C LYS A 161 24.22 12.39 2.97
N ALA A 162 23.11 12.63 2.27
CA ALA A 162 22.22 13.78 2.49
C ALA A 162 20.94 13.33 3.21
N LEU A 163 21.05 13.02 4.50
CA LEU A 163 19.94 12.48 5.30
C LEU A 163 18.78 13.48 5.42
N ASP A 164 19.07 14.76 5.59
CA ASP A 164 18.05 15.80 5.77
C ASP A 164 17.19 16.00 4.52
N GLU A 165 17.80 16.01 3.33
CA GLU A 165 17.08 16.07 2.05
C GLU A 165 16.17 14.85 1.88
N PHE A 166 16.70 13.66 2.20
CA PHE A 166 15.95 12.41 2.13
C PHE A 166 14.74 12.41 3.08
N LEU A 167 14.94 12.81 4.35
CA LEU A 167 13.86 12.89 5.34
C LEU A 167 12.78 13.86 4.90
N SER A 168 13.15 15.06 4.44
CA SER A 168 12.19 16.07 3.98
C SER A 168 11.33 15.53 2.82
N VAL A 169 11.97 14.94 1.80
CA VAL A 169 11.28 14.36 0.65
C VAL A 169 10.43 13.16 1.03
N SER A 170 10.93 12.29 1.90
CA SER A 170 10.24 11.06 2.30
C SER A 170 9.02 11.34 3.17
N ILE A 171 9.16 12.17 4.20
CA ILE A 171 8.06 12.58 5.08
C ILE A 171 6.98 13.29 4.27
N THR A 172 7.36 14.23 3.41
CA THR A 172 6.40 14.96 2.56
C THR A 172 5.63 14.00 1.67
N GLY A 173 6.32 13.06 1.01
CA GLY A 173 5.68 12.00 0.24
C GLY A 173 4.66 11.24 1.07
N HIS A 174 5.05 10.72 2.25
CA HIS A 174 4.17 9.91 3.09
C HIS A 174 2.97 10.69 3.65
N LEU A 175 3.12 11.97 3.95
CA LEU A 175 1.98 12.84 4.31
C LEU A 175 0.96 12.92 3.17
N VAL A 176 1.42 13.07 1.93
CA VAL A 176 0.55 13.09 0.74
C VAL A 176 -0.09 11.71 0.52
N TYR A 177 0.70 10.63 0.57
CA TYR A 177 0.20 9.25 0.45
C TYR A 177 -0.93 8.99 1.46
N GLY A 178 -0.65 9.23 2.74
CA GLY A 178 -1.60 8.98 3.83
C GLY A 178 -2.87 9.82 3.70
N SER A 179 -2.73 11.08 3.30
CA SER A 179 -3.87 11.97 3.09
C SER A 179 -4.78 11.49 1.96
N VAL A 180 -4.20 11.19 0.79
CA VAL A 180 -4.94 10.72 -0.38
C VAL A 180 -5.58 9.36 -0.11
N LEU A 181 -4.85 8.43 0.50
CA LEU A 181 -5.35 7.11 0.87
C LEU A 181 -6.53 7.21 1.84
N GLY A 182 -6.37 7.95 2.93
CA GLY A 182 -7.40 8.11 3.96
C GLY A 182 -8.66 8.79 3.43
N TRP A 183 -8.51 9.81 2.58
CA TRP A 183 -9.62 10.49 1.91
C TRP A 183 -10.34 9.56 0.92
N LEU A 184 -9.62 8.95 -0.03
CA LEU A 184 -10.22 8.10 -1.06
C LEU A 184 -10.90 6.87 -0.46
N ALA A 185 -10.26 6.20 0.49
CA ALA A 185 -10.85 5.04 1.16
C ALA A 185 -12.17 5.41 1.85
N LYS A 186 -12.21 6.53 2.59
CA LYS A 186 -13.43 7.02 3.26
C LYS A 186 -14.52 7.39 2.25
N SER A 187 -14.17 8.08 1.18
CA SER A 187 -15.09 8.56 0.15
C SER A 187 -15.70 7.40 -0.65
N LEU A 188 -14.87 6.49 -1.17
CA LEU A 188 -15.32 5.35 -1.97
C LEU A 188 -16.15 4.37 -1.13
N LEU A 189 -15.72 4.08 0.10
CA LEU A 189 -16.50 3.25 1.03
C LEU A 189 -17.82 3.93 1.48
N GLY A 190 -17.96 5.23 1.27
CA GLY A 190 -19.18 5.99 1.56
C GLY A 190 -20.14 6.19 0.40
N SER A 191 -19.73 5.83 -0.81
CA SER A 191 -20.56 6.01 -1.99
C SER A 191 -21.59 4.88 -2.14
N SER A 192 -22.83 5.27 -2.47
CA SER A 192 -23.95 4.35 -2.74
C SER A 192 -23.73 3.49 -3.99
N ARG A 193 -22.86 3.94 -4.91
CA ARG A 193 -22.45 3.21 -6.12
C ARG A 193 -21.93 1.80 -5.85
N TRP A 194 -21.40 1.55 -4.64
CA TRP A 194 -20.87 0.24 -4.26
C TRP A 194 -21.82 -0.58 -3.36
N GLY A 195 -23.12 -0.26 -3.35
CA GLY A 195 -24.21 -1.18 -2.96
C GLY A 195 -24.50 -1.34 -1.47
N GLU A 196 -23.74 -0.73 -0.57
CA GLU A 196 -24.01 -0.79 0.87
C GLU A 196 -23.43 0.46 1.53
N ASP A 197 -24.29 1.36 2.01
CA ASP A 197 -23.83 2.44 2.85
C ASP A 197 -23.60 1.87 4.25
N ASP A 198 -22.33 1.74 4.65
CA ASP A 198 -21.95 1.35 6.02
C ASP A 198 -22.60 2.27 7.10
N ARG A 199 -23.23 3.40 6.71
CA ARG A 199 -24.03 4.27 7.58
C ARG A 199 -25.40 3.70 7.96
N ASN A 200 -26.00 2.80 7.17
CA ASN A 200 -27.35 2.30 7.44
C ASN A 200 -27.50 0.79 7.13
N PRO A 201 -27.16 -0.11 8.06
CA PRO A 201 -27.24 -1.55 7.85
C PRO A 201 -28.68 -2.08 7.65
N SER A 202 -29.71 -1.27 7.89
CA SER A 202 -31.12 -1.64 7.73
C SER A 202 -31.62 -1.67 6.29
N SER A 203 -30.92 -1.03 5.34
CA SER A 203 -31.34 -1.00 3.93
C SER A 203 -31.22 -2.37 3.25
N ALA A 204 -30.34 -3.25 3.75
CA ALA A 204 -30.16 -4.61 3.24
C ALA A 204 -31.25 -5.58 3.72
N THR A 205 -31.93 -5.27 4.83
CA THR A 205 -32.97 -6.12 5.43
C THR A 205 -34.33 -5.88 4.75
N TRP A 206 -34.64 -4.64 4.39
CA TRP A 206 -35.90 -4.25 3.76
C TRP A 206 -36.11 -4.84 2.36
N GLN A 207 -35.03 -4.99 1.59
CA GLN A 207 -35.13 -5.52 0.22
C GLN A 207 -35.39 -7.04 0.18
N ARG A 208 -35.15 -7.75 1.29
CA ARG A 208 -35.36 -9.19 1.38
C ARG A 208 -36.78 -9.53 1.84
N SER A 209 -37.37 -8.71 2.73
CA SER A 209 -38.75 -8.88 3.20
C SER A 209 -39.81 -8.62 2.14
N SER A 210 -39.53 -7.77 1.14
CA SER A 210 -40.49 -7.46 0.07
C SER A 210 -40.58 -8.52 -1.03
N VAL A 211 -39.66 -9.48 -1.07
CA VAL A 211 -39.64 -10.56 -2.07
C VAL A 211 -40.29 -11.84 -1.53
N GLU A 212 -40.36 -12.01 -0.22
CA GLU A 212 -40.97 -13.20 0.42
C GLU A 212 -42.47 -13.03 0.73
N SER A 213 -43.05 -11.85 0.48
CA SER A 213 -44.46 -11.53 0.75
C SER A 213 -45.32 -11.35 -0.51
N GLY A 214 -44.88 -11.86 -1.66
CA GLY A 214 -45.57 -11.76 -2.96
C GLY A 214 -45.82 -13.12 -3.59
#